data_AF-A0A2D6W2M8-F1
#
_entry.id   AF-A0A2D6W2M8-F1
#
_cell.length_a   1.000
_cell.length_b   1.000
_cell.length_c   1.000
_cell.angle_alpha   90.00
_cell.angle_beta   90.00
_cell.angle_gamma   90.00
#
_symmetry.space_group_name_H-M   'P 1'
#
loop_
_entity.id
_entity.type
_entity.pdbx_description
1 polymer ?
#
loop_
_entity_poly.entity_id
_entity_poly.type
_entity_poly.pdbx_seq_one_letter_code
_entity_poly.pdbx_strand_id
1 'polypeptide(L)'
;MNIITAIDYKYPDIGWVHRGGEEAGYSGLEAIKDDGTGSAIPDTDGMISEEEYNIAISEYEVIGGWINVRKERDKLLKESDYIMISDITITTEKKEEWTTYRQSLRDIPQTFSNPDDVVYPTKPK
;
A
#
# COMPACT_ATOMS: atom_id res chain seq x y z
N MET A 1 10.24 4.08 5.05
CA MET A 1 10.63 4.12 3.63
C MET A 1 12.03 4.73 3.52
N ASN A 2 12.91 4.29 2.61
CA ASN A 2 14.22 4.92 2.39
C ASN A 2 14.17 5.93 1.23
N ILE A 3 15.18 6.78 1.07
CA ILE A 3 15.20 7.83 0.03
C ILE A 3 15.07 7.24 -1.39
N ILE A 4 15.72 6.10 -1.66
CA ILE A 4 15.65 5.41 -2.97
C ILE A 4 14.21 5.07 -3.34
N THR A 5 13.46 4.45 -2.42
CA THR A 5 12.06 4.09 -2.66
C THR A 5 11.13 5.30 -2.87
N ALA A 6 11.44 6.46 -2.28
CA ALA A 6 10.68 7.69 -2.52
C ALA A 6 10.98 8.27 -3.91
N ILE A 7 12.24 8.21 -4.35
CA ILE A 7 12.64 8.63 -5.69
C ILE A 7 12.04 7.70 -6.75
N ASP A 8 12.06 6.38 -6.54
CA ASP A 8 11.42 5.40 -7.46
C ASP A 8 9.92 5.66 -7.61
N TYR A 9 9.24 6.00 -6.51
CA TYR A 9 7.81 6.30 -6.53
C TYR A 9 7.50 7.57 -7.33
N LYS A 10 8.32 8.61 -7.16
CA LYS A 10 8.13 9.90 -7.86
C LYS A 10 8.59 9.87 -9.31
N TYR A 11 9.64 9.11 -9.59
CA TYR A 11 10.26 8.97 -10.90
C TYR A 11 10.35 7.48 -11.27
N PRO A 12 9.23 6.87 -11.72
CA PRO A 12 9.19 5.43 -12.00
C PRO A 12 10.10 5.00 -13.16
N ASP A 13 10.49 5.96 -14.01
CA ASP A 13 11.35 5.76 -15.17
C ASP A 13 12.84 6.06 -14.84
N ILE A 14 13.27 5.87 -13.60
CA ILE A 14 14.70 5.97 -13.26
C ILE A 14 15.30 4.59 -13.08
N GLY A 15 16.54 4.44 -13.54
CA GLY A 15 17.36 3.28 -13.23
C GLY A 15 18.38 3.61 -12.15
N TRP A 16 18.80 2.59 -11.39
CA TRP A 16 19.94 2.68 -10.47
C TRP A 16 21.05 1.75 -10.93
N VAL A 17 22.25 2.29 -11.05
CA VAL A 17 23.45 1.49 -11.32
C VAL A 17 24.45 1.65 -10.21
N HIS A 18 25.14 0.57 -9.88
CA HIS A 18 26.28 0.64 -8.98
C HIS A 18 27.49 1.12 -9.79
N ARG A 19 28.03 2.30 -9.45
CA ARG A 19 29.24 2.83 -10.09
C ARG A 19 30.34 2.95 -9.04
N GLY A 20 31.51 2.41 -9.36
CA GLY A 20 32.70 2.62 -8.55
C GLY A 20 33.25 4.01 -8.81
N GLY A 21 33.40 4.84 -7.78
CA GLY A 21 33.96 6.18 -7.91
C GLY A 21 35.39 6.13 -8.45
N GLU A 22 35.74 7.08 -9.32
CA GLU A 22 37.10 7.26 -9.84
C GLU A 22 38.06 7.78 -8.74
N GLU A 23 37.53 8.33 -7.64
CA GLU A 23 38.28 8.68 -6.44
C GLU A 23 38.20 7.58 -5.37
N ALA A 24 39.36 7.26 -4.80
CA ALA A 24 39.58 6.15 -3.88
C ALA A 24 38.55 6.06 -2.75
N GLY A 25 37.64 5.07 -2.84
CA GLY A 25 36.98 4.48 -1.67
C GLY A 25 35.46 4.63 -1.55
N TYR A 26 34.78 5.35 -2.45
CA TYR A 26 33.31 5.41 -2.45
C TYR A 26 32.72 4.63 -3.64
N SER A 27 32.11 3.48 -3.34
CA SER A 27 31.24 2.75 -4.27
C SER A 27 29.78 3.01 -3.88
N GLY A 28 29.01 3.66 -4.75
CA GLY A 28 27.63 4.09 -4.48
C GLY A 28 26.63 3.65 -5.55
N LEU A 29 25.34 3.79 -5.25
CA LEU A 29 24.29 3.72 -6.27
C LEU A 29 24.14 5.10 -6.90
N GLU A 30 24.22 5.18 -8.22
CA GLU A 30 24.01 6.40 -9.00
C GLU A 30 22.73 6.27 -9.83
N ALA A 31 21.92 7.34 -9.87
CA ALA A 31 20.74 7.39 -10.71
C ALA A 31 21.14 7.59 -12.18
N ILE A 32 20.52 6.83 -13.07
CA ILE A 32 20.68 6.95 -14.52
C ILE A 32 19.35 7.28 -15.18
N LYS A 33 19.42 7.97 -16.31
CA LYS A 33 18.27 8.18 -17.18
C LYS A 33 17.83 6.85 -17.81
N ASP A 34 16.53 6.58 -17.84
CA ASP A 34 15.95 5.45 -18.58
C ASP A 34 15.68 5.78 -20.07
N ASP A 35 16.33 6.82 -20.61
CA ASP A 35 16.31 7.12 -22.05
C ASP A 35 17.14 6.13 -22.90
N GLY A 36 17.56 5.01 -22.30
CA GLY A 36 18.43 4.00 -22.90
C GLY A 36 19.87 4.44 -23.10
N THR A 37 20.25 5.67 -22.73
CA THR A 37 21.62 6.17 -22.88
C THR A 37 22.54 5.71 -21.75
N GLY A 38 21.97 5.27 -20.62
CA GLY A 38 22.75 4.92 -19.42
C GLY A 38 23.51 6.11 -18.82
N SER A 39 23.17 7.34 -19.23
CA SER A 39 23.79 8.56 -18.74
C SER A 39 23.47 8.74 -17.27
N ALA A 40 24.51 8.93 -16.45
CA ALA A 40 24.30 9.34 -15.06
C ALA A 40 23.64 10.71 -15.02
N ILE A 41 22.74 10.89 -14.07
CA ILE A 41 22.17 12.18 -13.74
C ILE A 41 23.25 12.91 -12.91
N PRO A 42 23.86 13.99 -13.45
CA PRO A 42 24.84 14.74 -12.69
C PRO A 42 24.08 15.49 -11.60
N ASP A 43 24.40 15.19 -10.34
CA ASP A 43 23.74 15.67 -9.11
C ASP A 43 22.50 14.88 -8.67
N THR A 44 22.74 13.77 -7.96
CA THR A 44 21.69 13.04 -7.24
C THR A 44 21.26 13.75 -5.95
N ASP A 45 22.07 14.68 -5.45
CA ASP A 45 21.81 15.42 -4.20
C ASP A 45 20.76 16.50 -4.49
N GLY A 46 19.54 16.32 -3.97
CA GLY A 46 18.41 17.19 -4.29
C GLY A 46 17.53 16.75 -5.47
N MET A 47 17.65 15.51 -5.96
CA MET A 47 16.68 14.93 -6.92
C MET A 47 15.24 14.94 -6.41
N ILE A 48 15.07 14.93 -5.09
CA ILE A 48 13.80 15.08 -4.43
C ILE A 48 13.96 16.12 -3.32
N SER A 49 13.08 17.11 -3.28
CA SER A 49 13.04 18.07 -2.18
C SER A 49 12.53 17.38 -0.91
N GLU A 50 12.79 17.97 0.25
CA GLU A 50 12.26 17.46 1.53
C GLU A 50 10.72 17.42 1.52
N GLU A 51 10.07 18.41 0.92
CA GLU A 51 8.61 18.45 0.76
C GLU A 51 8.11 17.29 -0.11
N GLU A 52 8.77 17.03 -1.24
CA GLU A 52 8.40 15.95 -2.15
C GLU A 52 8.66 14.56 -1.54
N TYR A 53 9.71 14.43 -0.74
CA TYR A 53 9.99 13.23 0.04
C TYR A 53 8.88 12.97 1.05
N ASN A 54 8.45 14.01 1.79
CA ASN A 54 7.38 13.90 2.76
C ASN A 54 6.04 13.55 2.10
N ILE A 55 5.76 14.11 0.92
CA ILE A 55 4.58 13.74 0.12
C ILE A 55 4.65 12.26 -0.28
N ALA A 56 5.76 11.81 -0.86
CA ALA A 56 5.93 10.41 -1.29
C ALA A 56 5.77 9.41 -0.13
N ILE A 57 6.31 9.75 1.06
CA ILE A 57 6.09 8.96 2.27
C ILE A 57 4.61 8.93 2.64
N SER A 58 3.95 10.08 2.70
CA SER A 58 2.54 10.17 3.10
C SER A 58 1.63 9.34 2.18
N GLU A 59 1.83 9.39 0.86
CA GLU A 59 1.04 8.63 -0.10
C GLU A 59 1.25 7.12 0.05
N TYR A 60 2.50 6.69 0.26
CA TYR A 60 2.81 5.29 0.50
C TYR A 60 2.24 4.76 1.81
N GLU A 61 2.26 5.56 2.88
CA GLU A 61 1.65 5.19 4.16
C GLU A 61 0.15 4.96 3.99
N VAL A 62 -0.53 5.83 3.23
CA VAL A 62 -1.94 5.65 2.87
C VAL A 62 -2.16 4.36 2.07
N ILE A 63 -1.33 4.08 1.06
CA ILE A 63 -1.41 2.82 0.29
C ILE A 63 -1.21 1.60 1.20
N GLY A 64 -0.20 1.65 2.07
CA GLY A 64 0.13 0.61 3.04
C GLY A 64 -1.01 0.35 4.02
N GLY A 65 -1.61 1.43 4.55
CA GLY A 65 -2.80 1.36 5.39
C GLY A 65 -3.94 0.64 4.68
N TRP A 66 -4.24 1.01 3.43
CA TRP A 66 -5.28 0.36 2.65
C TRP A 66 -5.01 -1.12 2.35
N ILE A 67 -3.74 -1.52 2.18
CA ILE A 67 -3.36 -2.92 2.05
C ILE A 67 -3.73 -3.68 3.33
N ASN A 68 -3.40 -3.12 4.50
CA ASN A 68 -3.73 -3.74 5.79
C ASN A 68 -5.25 -3.81 6.00
N VAL A 69 -5.98 -2.75 5.66
CA VAL A 69 -7.43 -2.71 5.76
C VAL A 69 -8.09 -3.83 4.95
N ARG A 70 -7.64 -4.02 3.69
CA ARG A 70 -8.14 -5.10 2.82
C ARG A 70 -7.81 -6.48 3.37
N LYS A 71 -6.61 -6.69 3.92
CA LYS A 71 -6.22 -7.96 4.54
C LYS A 71 -7.14 -8.32 5.72
N GLU A 72 -7.42 -7.38 6.61
CA GLU A 72 -8.30 -7.65 7.75
C GLU A 72 -9.75 -7.87 7.30
N ARG A 73 -10.25 -7.08 6.33
CA ARG A 73 -11.55 -7.32 5.71
C ARG A 73 -11.65 -8.75 5.15
N ASP A 74 -10.65 -9.19 4.39
CA ASP A 74 -10.65 -10.50 3.75
C ASP A 74 -10.60 -11.63 4.79
N LYS A 75 -9.85 -11.43 5.89
CA LYS A 75 -9.85 -12.33 7.05
C LYS A 75 -11.24 -12.43 7.68
N LEU A 76 -11.91 -11.31 7.97
CA LEU A 76 -13.24 -11.29 8.59
C LEU A 76 -14.33 -11.89 7.68
N LEU A 77 -14.22 -11.69 6.36
CA LEU A 77 -15.06 -12.36 5.37
C LEU A 77 -14.80 -13.87 5.35
N LYS A 78 -13.55 -14.31 5.39
CA LYS A 78 -13.21 -15.73 5.44
C LYS A 78 -13.73 -16.41 6.71
N GLU A 79 -13.59 -15.76 7.87
CA GLU A 79 -14.07 -16.28 9.15
C GLU A 79 -15.60 -16.44 9.21
N SER A 80 -16.35 -15.67 8.43
CA SER A 80 -17.81 -15.70 8.39
C SER A 80 -18.37 -16.49 7.20
N ASP A 81 -17.51 -17.11 6.39
CA ASP A 81 -17.92 -17.72 5.11
C ASP A 81 -18.79 -18.96 5.31
N TYR A 82 -18.49 -19.77 6.32
CA TYR A 82 -19.23 -20.99 6.65
C TYR A 82 -20.71 -20.73 6.97
N ILE A 83 -21.05 -19.53 7.41
CA ILE A 83 -22.41 -19.13 7.79
C ILE A 83 -23.28 -18.82 6.57
N MET A 84 -22.67 -18.58 5.42
CA MET A 84 -23.38 -18.33 4.16
C MET A 84 -23.78 -19.62 3.44
N ILE A 85 -23.27 -20.78 3.88
CA ILE A 85 -23.56 -22.08 3.29
C ILE A 85 -25.04 -22.45 3.55
N SER A 86 -25.71 -23.06 2.57
CA SER A 86 -27.14 -23.41 2.66
C SER A 86 -27.47 -24.46 3.72
N ASP A 87 -26.50 -25.30 4.07
CA ASP A 87 -26.65 -26.42 5.01
C ASP A 87 -26.60 -25.99 6.48
N ILE A 88 -26.21 -24.74 6.77
CA ILE A 88 -26.13 -24.27 8.15
C ILE A 88 -27.52 -24.03 8.74
N THR A 89 -27.78 -24.62 9.90
CA THR A 89 -29.07 -24.51 10.58
C THR A 89 -29.10 -23.27 11.47
N ILE A 90 -29.38 -22.10 10.87
CA ILE A 90 -29.59 -20.83 11.58
C ILE A 90 -30.96 -20.24 11.23
N THR A 91 -31.46 -19.35 12.08
CA THR A 91 -32.69 -18.59 11.77
C THR A 91 -32.47 -17.64 10.60
N THR A 92 -33.55 -17.30 9.88
CA THR A 92 -33.50 -16.32 8.78
C THR A 92 -32.97 -14.97 9.27
N GLU A 93 -33.42 -14.51 10.42
CA GLU A 93 -32.96 -13.28 11.09
C GLU A 93 -31.44 -13.31 11.29
N LYS A 94 -30.89 -14.43 11.77
CA LYS A 94 -29.46 -14.58 11.97
C LYS A 94 -28.69 -14.52 10.65
N LYS A 95 -29.24 -15.13 9.59
CA LYS A 95 -28.64 -15.08 8.25
C LYS A 95 -28.63 -13.66 7.69
N GLU A 96 -29.66 -12.86 7.94
CA GLU A 96 -29.74 -11.45 7.56
C GLU A 96 -28.71 -10.59 8.30
N GLU A 97 -28.52 -10.82 9.61
CA GLU A 97 -27.47 -10.13 10.38
C GLU A 97 -26.08 -10.40 9.80
N TRP A 98 -25.77 -11.65 9.47
CA TRP A 98 -24.49 -12.02 8.86
C TRP A 98 -24.34 -11.48 7.43
N THR A 99 -25.43 -11.41 6.68
CA THR A 99 -25.44 -10.82 5.33
C THR A 99 -25.11 -9.33 5.41
N THR A 100 -25.77 -8.62 6.33
CA THR A 100 -25.55 -7.19 6.59
C THR A 100 -24.12 -6.94 7.05
N TYR A 101 -23.61 -7.70 8.02
CA TYR A 101 -22.22 -7.62 8.48
C TYR A 101 -21.22 -7.79 7.35
N ARG A 102 -21.39 -8.81 6.50
CA ARG A 102 -20.50 -9.08 5.36
C ARG A 102 -20.61 -8.00 4.28
N GLN A 103 -21.77 -7.37 4.11
CA GLN A 103 -21.93 -6.25 3.20
C GLN A 103 -21.17 -5.03 3.72
N SER A 104 -21.35 -4.66 4.99
CA SER A 104 -20.60 -3.57 5.63
C SER A 104 -19.08 -3.74 5.52
N LEU A 105 -18.57 -4.97 5.65
CA LEU A 105 -17.14 -5.27 5.40
C LEU A 105 -16.71 -4.96 3.97
N ARG A 106 -17.52 -5.32 2.96
CA ARG A 106 -17.20 -5.07 1.55
C ARG A 106 -17.25 -3.59 1.19
N ASP A 107 -18.09 -2.83 1.89
CA ASP A 107 -18.29 -1.40 1.65
C ASP A 107 -17.20 -0.52 2.28
N ILE A 108 -16.32 -1.08 3.13
CA ILE A 108 -15.22 -0.35 3.80
C ILE A 108 -14.41 0.51 2.82
N PRO A 109 -13.90 0.01 1.67
CA PRO A 109 -13.09 0.83 0.76
C PRO A 109 -13.85 1.98 0.08
N GLN A 110 -15.19 1.98 0.11
CA GLN A 110 -16.03 3.04 -0.44
C GLN A 110 -16.54 3.99 0.65
N THR A 111 -16.48 3.58 1.92
CA THR A 111 -17.03 4.33 3.05
C THR A 111 -16.01 5.26 3.69
N PHE A 112 -14.72 4.90 3.64
CA PHE A 112 -13.64 5.66 4.26
C PHE A 112 -12.71 6.26 3.19
N SER A 113 -12.22 7.47 3.45
CA SER A 113 -11.22 8.13 2.59
C SER A 113 -9.79 7.94 3.08
N ASN A 114 -9.60 7.59 4.36
CA ASN A 114 -8.32 7.32 4.99
C ASN A 114 -8.35 5.93 5.66
N PRO A 115 -7.34 5.08 5.44
CA PRO A 115 -7.27 3.76 6.09
C PRO A 115 -7.23 3.81 7.62
N ASP A 116 -6.70 4.86 8.22
CA ASP A 116 -6.57 4.97 9.69
C ASP A 116 -7.91 5.27 10.38
N ASP A 117 -8.90 5.78 9.63
CA ASP A 117 -10.25 6.06 10.12
C ASP A 117 -11.18 4.84 10.05
N VAL A 118 -10.72 3.71 9.49
CA VAL A 118 -11.55 2.54 9.23
C VAL A 118 -12.03 1.92 10.54
N VAL A 119 -13.36 1.86 10.69
CA VAL A 119 -14.03 1.14 11.77
C VAL A 119 -14.70 -0.11 11.22
N TYR A 120 -14.34 -1.28 11.76
CA TYR A 120 -14.93 -2.55 11.37
C TYR A 120 -16.28 -2.80 12.06
N PRO A 121 -17.27 -3.38 11.36
CA PRO A 121 -18.55 -3.73 11.96
C PRO A 121 -18.37 -4.78 13.06
N THR A 122 -19.23 -4.74 14.08
CA THR A 122 -19.20 -5.75 15.14
C THR A 122 -19.75 -7.07 14.63
N LYS A 123 -19.03 -8.17 14.89
CA LYS A 123 -19.43 -9.53 14.49
C LYS A 123 -20.76 -9.93 15.16
N PRO A 124 -21.76 -10.43 14.40
CA PRO A 124 -22.99 -10.97 14.98
C PRO A 124 -22.70 -12.18 15.90
N LYS A 125 -23.54 -12.40 16.91
CA LYS A 125 -23.44 -13.53 17.87
C LYS A 125 -24.19 -14.78 17.45
#